data_AF-A0A2S7VQH3-F1
#
_entry.id   AF-A0A2S7VQH3-F1
#
_cell.length_a   1.000
_cell.length_b   1.000
_cell.length_c   1.000
_cell.angle_alpha   90.00
_cell.angle_beta   90.00
_cell.angle_gamma   90.00
#
_symmetry.space_group_name_H-M   'P 1'
#
loop_
_entity.id
_entity.type
_entity.pdbx_description
1 polymer ?
#
loop_
_entity_poly.entity_id
_entity_poly.type
_entity_poly.pdbx_seq_one_letter_code
_entity_poly.pdbx_strand_id
1 'polypeptide(L)'
;MKKTIFTLSITTLFSVAAVAADSMLGEPRELLPNEDIKSFSMVDLNGDNIEELVFVTESGQLKYSPLTGLGQGLVDYSAYQRFRDRRGSYTMNISLKGGTSSNPKLEVLSNSKLGISFNSGYLCAAKMSLKNNKIVAKASSFYDAAYEITYISDDYIAGKVRCSGPNGLEQNEFVPFTATRN
;
A
#
# COMPACT_ATOMS: atom_id res chain seq x y z
N MET A 1 53.19 -0.89 0.43
CA MET A 1 51.74 -1.00 0.12
C MET A 1 51.03 0.22 0.69
N LYS A 2 50.57 1.16 -0.14
CA LYS A 2 49.79 2.32 0.32
C LYS A 2 48.31 1.91 0.36
N LYS A 3 47.68 2.02 1.53
CA LYS A 3 46.24 1.82 1.71
C LYS A 3 45.55 3.14 1.35
N THR A 4 44.72 3.12 0.31
CA THR A 4 43.87 4.26 -0.04
C THR A 4 42.48 3.98 0.51
N ILE A 5 42.06 4.78 1.49
CA ILE A 5 40.69 4.83 1.99
C ILE A 5 39.92 5.75 1.05
N PHE A 6 38.93 5.20 0.33
CA PHE A 6 38.00 6.02 -0.44
C PHE A 6 36.91 6.53 0.50
N THR A 7 37.04 7.78 0.92
CA THR A 7 35.96 8.54 1.55
C THR A 7 34.99 8.97 0.44
N LEU A 8 33.81 8.35 0.35
CA LEU A 8 32.75 8.84 -0.54
C LEU A 8 32.02 10.01 0.14
N SER A 9 32.30 11.21 -0.34
CA SER A 9 31.55 12.42 -0.03
C SER A 9 30.14 12.31 -0.63
N ILE A 10 29.14 12.10 0.21
CA ILE A 10 27.73 12.20 -0.17
C ILE A 10 27.37 13.68 -0.14
N THR A 11 27.49 14.35 -1.28
CA THR A 11 26.94 15.69 -1.45
C THR A 11 25.97 15.70 -2.62
N THR A 12 24.69 15.83 -2.23
CA THR A 12 23.63 16.57 -2.90
C THR A 12 23.23 16.13 -4.31
N LEU A 13 22.10 15.44 -4.41
CA LEU A 13 21.10 15.56 -5.49
C LEU A 13 19.79 14.83 -5.08
N PHE A 14 19.20 15.20 -3.94
CA PHE A 14 17.80 14.89 -3.64
C PHE A 14 17.01 16.19 -3.50
N SER A 15 17.00 16.95 -4.60
CA SER A 15 16.01 18.00 -4.82
C SER A 15 15.03 17.50 -5.88
N VAL A 16 14.35 16.39 -5.61
CA VAL A 16 13.12 16.03 -6.34
C VAL A 16 11.98 16.38 -5.41
N ALA A 17 11.54 17.62 -5.56
CA ALA A 17 10.31 18.11 -4.98
C ALA A 17 9.17 17.15 -5.37
N ALA A 18 8.30 16.91 -4.40
CA ALA A 18 7.05 16.19 -4.54
C ALA A 18 6.21 16.73 -5.71
N VAL A 19 6.33 16.11 -6.89
CA VAL A 19 5.40 16.29 -8.00
C VAL A 19 5.40 15.00 -8.84
N ALA A 20 4.22 14.43 -9.07
CA ALA A 20 3.94 13.27 -9.94
C ALA A 20 4.13 11.86 -9.34
N ALA A 21 3.43 11.56 -8.25
CA ALA A 21 3.24 10.17 -7.79
C ALA A 21 2.42 9.28 -8.75
N ASP A 22 1.76 9.84 -9.77
CA ASP A 22 0.81 9.10 -10.63
C ASP A 22 1.35 8.74 -12.04
N SER A 23 2.51 9.25 -12.47
CA SER A 23 2.96 9.09 -13.87
C SER A 23 4.39 8.57 -14.09
N MET A 24 5.17 8.34 -13.03
CA MET A 24 6.56 7.83 -13.16
C MET A 24 6.70 6.34 -12.83
N LEU A 25 5.66 5.70 -12.27
CA LEU A 25 5.71 4.29 -11.91
C LEU A 25 5.20 3.44 -13.07
N GLY A 26 6.13 3.01 -13.91
CA GLY A 26 5.87 1.90 -14.83
C GLY A 26 5.52 0.61 -14.06
N GLU A 27 5.01 -0.38 -14.78
CA GLU A 27 4.75 -1.70 -14.18
C GLU A 27 6.00 -2.24 -13.46
N PRO A 28 5.85 -2.95 -12.34
CA PRO A 28 6.96 -3.58 -11.64
C PRO A 28 7.86 -4.33 -12.63
N ARG A 29 9.15 -4.01 -12.64
CA ARG A 29 10.12 -4.66 -13.53
C ARG A 29 11.01 -5.54 -12.69
N GLU A 30 10.97 -6.84 -12.98
CA GLU A 30 11.90 -7.80 -12.39
C GLU A 30 13.35 -7.44 -12.76
N LEU A 31 14.25 -7.63 -11.78
CA LEU A 31 15.68 -7.70 -12.05
C LEU A 31 15.95 -9.00 -12.80
N LEU A 32 16.47 -8.89 -14.01
CA LEU A 32 16.84 -10.05 -14.80
C LEU A 32 18.22 -10.56 -14.34
N PRO A 33 18.49 -11.87 -14.46
CA PRO A 33 19.83 -12.39 -14.21
C PRO A 33 20.87 -11.65 -15.07
N ASN A 34 21.99 -11.27 -14.46
CA ASN A 34 23.10 -10.52 -15.07
C ASN A 34 22.86 -9.02 -15.36
N GLU A 35 21.91 -8.38 -14.67
CA GLU A 35 21.83 -6.93 -14.65
C GLU A 35 22.71 -6.33 -13.55
N ASP A 36 23.61 -5.43 -13.94
CA ASP A 36 24.46 -4.70 -12.99
C ASP A 36 23.65 -3.61 -12.27
N ILE A 37 23.69 -3.64 -10.94
CA ILE A 37 23.02 -2.69 -10.06
C ILE A 37 24.01 -1.59 -9.68
N LYS A 38 23.68 -0.35 -10.04
CA LYS A 38 24.45 0.85 -9.67
C LYS A 38 24.17 1.30 -8.24
N SER A 39 22.90 1.24 -7.84
CA SER A 39 22.48 1.61 -6.49
C SER A 39 21.14 0.97 -6.13
N PHE A 40 20.88 0.83 -4.83
CA PHE A 40 19.59 0.43 -4.30
C PHE A 40 19.14 1.40 -3.19
N SER A 41 17.84 1.52 -3.01
CA SER A 41 17.23 2.36 -1.97
C SER A 41 15.88 1.78 -1.54
N MET A 42 15.49 2.06 -0.30
CA MET A 42 14.15 1.80 0.21
C MET A 42 13.33 3.08 0.05
N VAL A 43 12.21 3.04 -0.67
CA VAL A 43 11.36 4.20 -0.93
C VAL A 43 9.91 3.74 -1.00
N ASP A 44 9.01 4.41 -0.29
CA ASP A 44 7.56 4.25 -0.49
C ASP A 44 7.17 4.93 -1.81
N LEU A 45 6.94 4.13 -2.85
CA LEU A 45 6.57 4.59 -4.18
C LEU A 45 5.05 4.78 -4.30
N ASN A 46 4.27 4.00 -3.56
CA ASN A 46 2.84 3.86 -3.78
C ASN A 46 1.98 4.69 -2.79
N GLY A 47 2.61 5.22 -1.75
CA GLY A 47 2.04 6.04 -0.71
C GLY A 47 1.19 5.26 0.29
N ASP A 48 1.58 4.04 0.66
CA ASP A 48 0.92 3.18 1.66
C ASP A 48 1.70 3.07 2.99
N ASN A 49 2.79 3.85 3.14
CA ASN A 49 3.76 3.80 4.23
C ASN A 49 4.56 2.47 4.31
N ILE A 50 4.62 1.70 3.23
CA ILE A 50 5.53 0.56 3.09
C ILE A 50 6.58 0.92 2.06
N GLU A 51 7.85 0.92 2.48
CA GLU A 51 8.94 1.16 1.54
C GLU A 51 9.09 -0.03 0.58
N GLU A 52 9.24 0.24 -0.72
CA GLU A 52 9.66 -0.73 -1.72
C GLU A 52 11.18 -0.71 -1.93
N LEU A 53 11.75 -1.85 -2.32
CA LEU A 53 13.16 -1.95 -2.68
C LEU A 53 13.32 -1.54 -4.14
N VAL A 54 13.97 -0.41 -4.35
CA VAL A 54 14.24 0.17 -5.66
C VAL A 54 15.69 -0.06 -6.04
N PHE A 55 15.90 -0.43 -7.30
CA PHE A 55 17.19 -0.63 -7.92
C PHE A 55 17.33 0.36 -9.08
N VAL A 56 18.52 0.95 -9.19
CA VAL A 56 18.95 1.66 -10.39
C VAL A 56 20.01 0.80 -11.05
N THR A 57 19.78 0.38 -12.28
CA THR A 57 20.77 -0.38 -13.05
C THR A 57 21.92 0.54 -13.48
N GLU A 58 23.05 -0.03 -13.91
CA GLU A 58 24.14 0.74 -14.53
C GLU A 58 23.70 1.50 -15.79
N SER A 59 22.69 0.98 -16.50
CA SER A 59 22.06 1.66 -17.63
C SER A 59 21.09 2.79 -17.22
N GLY A 60 20.95 3.07 -15.93
CA GLY A 60 20.07 4.12 -15.39
C GLY A 60 18.59 3.75 -15.39
N GLN A 61 18.24 2.48 -15.62
CA GLN A 61 16.86 2.03 -15.52
C GLN A 61 16.46 1.91 -14.06
N LEU A 62 15.34 2.53 -13.70
CA LEU A 62 14.71 2.31 -12.41
C LEU A 62 13.87 1.04 -12.48
N LYS A 63 14.18 0.11 -11.59
CA LYS A 63 13.44 -1.12 -11.35
C LYS A 63 13.08 -1.16 -9.88
N TYR A 64 11.93 -1.73 -9.54
CA TYR A 64 11.57 -1.88 -8.16
C TYR A 64 10.95 -3.25 -7.95
N SER A 65 11.33 -3.87 -6.85
CA SER A 65 10.67 -5.04 -6.31
C SER A 65 9.98 -4.59 -5.03
N PRO A 66 8.64 -4.61 -4.98
CA PRO A 66 7.98 -4.42 -3.70
C PRO A 66 8.51 -5.50 -2.75
N LEU A 67 8.99 -5.11 -1.56
CA LEU A 67 9.85 -5.98 -0.75
C LEU A 67 9.25 -7.37 -0.62
N THR A 68 9.91 -8.30 -1.29
CA THR A 68 9.69 -9.74 -1.18
C THR A 68 10.03 -10.27 0.22
N GLY A 69 10.59 -9.43 1.11
CA GLY A 69 10.97 -9.73 2.48
C GLY A 69 9.83 -9.89 3.50
N LEU A 70 8.57 -9.62 3.14
CA LEU A 70 7.40 -9.89 4.01
C LEU A 70 6.36 -10.86 3.41
N GLY A 71 6.53 -11.28 2.15
CA GLY A 71 5.63 -12.23 1.49
C GLY A 71 4.62 -11.55 0.57
N GLN A 72 4.83 -11.73 -0.74
CA GLN A 72 3.93 -11.34 -1.84
C GLN A 72 3.65 -9.83 -1.98
N GLY A 73 4.72 -9.07 -2.27
CA GLY A 73 4.68 -7.62 -2.58
C GLY A 73 3.81 -7.17 -3.76
N LEU A 74 3.03 -8.06 -4.37
CA LEU A 74 1.99 -7.73 -5.35
C LEU A 74 0.80 -8.64 -5.05
N VAL A 75 -0.41 -8.07 -5.00
CA VAL A 75 -1.61 -8.89 -4.79
C VAL A 75 -1.86 -9.71 -6.05
N ASP A 76 -1.43 -10.97 -6.05
CA ASP A 76 -1.76 -11.91 -7.11
C ASP A 76 -3.21 -12.43 -6.98
N TYR A 77 -3.71 -13.11 -8.00
CA TYR A 77 -5.08 -13.64 -7.99
C TYR A 77 -5.32 -14.68 -6.88
N SER A 78 -4.32 -15.50 -6.56
CA SER A 78 -4.43 -16.50 -5.49
C SER A 78 -4.51 -15.83 -4.11
N ALA A 79 -3.70 -14.79 -3.88
CA ALA A 79 -3.71 -13.98 -2.67
C ALA A 79 -5.04 -13.25 -2.53
N TYR A 80 -5.51 -12.63 -3.61
CA TYR A 80 -6.83 -12.00 -3.67
C TYR A 80 -7.95 -12.98 -3.32
N GLN A 81 -7.96 -14.19 -3.91
CA GLN A 81 -8.96 -15.21 -3.59
C GLN A 81 -8.92 -15.60 -2.12
N ARG A 82 -7.73 -15.92 -1.58
CA ARG A 82 -7.56 -16.26 -0.16
C ARG A 82 -8.07 -15.15 0.74
N PHE A 83 -7.68 -13.90 0.47
CA PHE A 83 -8.11 -12.74 1.23
C PHE A 83 -9.62 -12.50 1.15
N ARG A 84 -10.19 -12.58 -0.06
CA ARG A 84 -11.62 -12.37 -0.32
C ARG A 84 -12.49 -13.42 0.37
N ASP A 85 -12.06 -14.67 0.36
CA ASP A 85 -12.84 -15.80 0.85
C ASP A 85 -12.65 -16.00 2.36
N ARG A 86 -11.52 -15.55 2.91
CA ARG A 86 -11.23 -15.56 4.34
C ARG A 86 -11.76 -14.29 5.01
N ARG A 87 -12.97 -14.40 5.58
CA ARG A 87 -13.49 -13.35 6.49
C ARG A 87 -12.47 -13.05 7.59
N GLY A 88 -12.33 -11.77 7.92
CA GLY A 88 -11.31 -11.30 8.84
C GLY A 88 -11.59 -9.89 9.33
N SER A 89 -11.02 -9.58 10.49
CA SER A 89 -11.09 -8.28 11.14
C SER A 89 -9.66 -7.87 11.47
N TYR A 90 -9.27 -6.69 11.00
CA TYR A 90 -7.91 -6.16 11.11
C TYR A 90 -7.99 -4.78 11.77
N THR A 91 -7.27 -4.57 12.86
CA THR A 91 -7.22 -3.27 13.54
C THR A 91 -6.32 -2.33 12.75
N MET A 92 -6.85 -1.19 12.33
CA MET A 92 -6.09 -0.18 11.59
C MET A 92 -5.18 0.62 12.53
N ASN A 93 -4.00 1.01 12.05
CA ASN A 93 -3.06 1.86 12.79
C ASN A 93 -3.40 3.35 12.76
N ILE A 94 -4.44 3.75 12.03
CA ILE A 94 -4.88 5.14 11.90
C ILE A 94 -6.26 5.38 12.51
N SER A 95 -6.53 6.64 12.85
CA SER A 95 -7.88 7.15 13.03
C SER A 95 -8.37 7.78 11.73
N LEU A 96 -9.66 7.67 11.43
CA LEU A 96 -10.25 8.35 10.28
C LEU A 96 -10.87 9.67 10.72
N LYS A 97 -10.70 10.73 9.93
CA LYS A 97 -11.24 12.05 10.26
C LYS A 97 -12.75 11.97 10.50
N GLY A 98 -13.18 12.44 11.67
CA GLY A 98 -14.57 12.44 12.08
C GLY A 98 -15.15 11.07 12.48
N GLY A 99 -14.32 10.03 12.48
CA GLY A 99 -14.63 8.75 13.09
C GLY A 99 -14.58 8.81 14.62
N THR A 100 -15.29 7.90 15.28
CA THR A 100 -15.42 7.85 16.75
C THR A 100 -14.42 6.90 17.43
N SER A 101 -13.57 6.22 16.66
CA SER A 101 -12.54 5.29 17.16
C SER A 101 -11.16 5.70 16.69
N SER A 102 -10.17 5.58 17.58
CA SER A 102 -8.76 5.84 17.26
C SER A 102 -8.16 4.79 16.32
N ASN A 103 -8.72 3.58 16.30
CA ASN A 103 -8.23 2.43 15.55
C ASN A 103 -9.44 1.59 15.09
N PRO A 104 -10.16 2.02 14.05
CA PRO A 104 -11.29 1.27 13.56
C PRO A 104 -10.84 -0.06 12.95
N LYS A 105 -11.78 -0.99 12.78
CA LYS A 105 -11.50 -2.32 12.23
C LYS A 105 -11.76 -2.33 10.73
N LEU A 106 -10.79 -2.73 9.93
CA LEU A 106 -10.98 -3.11 8.54
C LEU A 106 -11.50 -4.56 8.50
N GLU A 107 -12.66 -4.76 7.89
CA GLU A 107 -13.32 -6.06 7.90
C GLU A 107 -13.59 -6.58 6.49
N VAL A 108 -13.18 -7.83 6.26
CA VAL A 108 -13.52 -8.59 5.05
C VAL A 108 -14.89 -9.23 5.26
N LEU A 109 -15.88 -8.68 4.57
CA LEU A 109 -17.29 -9.01 4.69
C LEU A 109 -17.72 -10.06 3.66
N SER A 110 -18.89 -10.66 3.90
CA SER A 110 -19.55 -11.50 2.90
C SER A 110 -19.78 -10.77 1.58
N ASN A 111 -19.86 -11.53 0.48
CA ASN A 111 -20.02 -11.02 -0.89
C ASN A 111 -18.82 -10.20 -1.39
N SER A 112 -17.62 -10.54 -0.90
CA SER A 112 -16.37 -9.94 -1.38
C SER A 112 -16.32 -8.43 -1.14
N LYS A 113 -16.83 -7.96 0.00
CA LYS A 113 -16.81 -6.54 0.36
C LYS A 113 -15.74 -6.28 1.41
N LEU A 114 -15.13 -5.10 1.35
CA LEU A 114 -14.30 -4.55 2.40
C LEU A 114 -15.07 -3.41 3.05
N GLY A 115 -15.03 -3.31 4.37
CA GLY A 115 -15.70 -2.23 5.11
C GLY A 115 -14.93 -1.84 6.35
N ILE A 116 -15.28 -0.70 6.94
CA ILE A 116 -14.70 -0.23 8.19
C ILE A 116 -15.75 -0.29 9.29
N SER A 117 -15.40 -0.86 10.44
CA SER A 117 -16.30 -0.97 11.60
C SER A 117 -15.84 -0.09 12.75
N PHE A 118 -16.80 0.65 13.31
CA PHE A 118 -16.64 1.54 14.47
C PHE A 118 -17.59 1.10 15.58
N ASN A 119 -17.25 0.08 16.37
CA ASN A 119 -17.97 -0.42 17.56
C ASN A 119 -19.47 -0.84 17.42
N SER A 120 -20.29 -0.22 16.56
CA SER A 120 -21.74 -0.39 16.45
C SER A 120 -22.25 -0.72 15.04
N GLY A 121 -21.35 -0.84 14.04
CA GLY A 121 -21.73 -1.25 12.68
C GLY A 121 -20.64 -1.07 11.64
N TYR A 122 -20.88 -1.63 10.45
CA TYR A 122 -20.01 -1.54 9.28
C TYR A 122 -20.37 -0.33 8.42
N LEU A 123 -19.41 0.56 8.22
CA LEU A 123 -19.50 1.73 7.36
C LEU A 123 -18.56 1.57 6.15
N CYS A 124 -18.74 2.41 5.14
CA CYS A 124 -17.89 2.43 3.95
C CYS A 124 -17.71 1.08 3.24
N ALA A 125 -18.72 0.21 3.26
CA ALA A 125 -18.61 -1.10 2.62
C ALA A 125 -18.57 -0.99 1.08
N ALA A 126 -17.52 -1.51 0.46
CA ALA A 126 -17.32 -1.51 -0.98
C ALA A 126 -16.95 -2.90 -1.52
N LYS A 127 -17.39 -3.24 -2.73
CA LYS A 127 -17.09 -4.54 -3.35
C LYS A 127 -15.66 -4.53 -3.89
N MET A 128 -14.88 -5.55 -3.52
CA MET A 128 -13.50 -5.74 -3.92
C MET A 128 -13.38 -6.29 -5.33
N SER A 129 -12.35 -5.84 -6.05
CA SER A 129 -11.92 -6.35 -7.34
C SER A 129 -10.40 -6.33 -7.42
N LEU A 130 -9.79 -7.30 -8.11
CA LEU A 130 -8.36 -7.26 -8.39
C LEU A 130 -8.11 -6.47 -9.68
N LYS A 131 -7.22 -5.49 -9.62
CA LYS A 131 -6.79 -4.68 -10.78
C LYS A 131 -5.32 -4.36 -10.66
N ASN A 132 -4.54 -4.60 -11.70
CA ASN A 132 -3.10 -4.25 -11.76
C ASN A 132 -2.35 -4.62 -10.46
N ASN A 133 -2.55 -5.86 -10.00
CA ASN A 133 -1.92 -6.41 -8.81
C ASN A 133 -2.24 -5.69 -7.48
N LYS A 134 -3.36 -4.95 -7.42
CA LYS A 134 -3.91 -4.37 -6.19
C LYS A 134 -5.39 -4.67 -6.04
N ILE A 135 -5.87 -4.74 -4.80
CA ILE A 135 -7.31 -4.82 -4.54
C ILE A 135 -7.88 -3.42 -4.56
N VAL A 136 -8.83 -3.18 -5.47
CA VAL A 136 -9.59 -1.94 -5.53
C VAL A 136 -11.02 -2.23 -5.10
N ALA A 137 -11.53 -1.47 -4.14
CA ALA A 137 -12.93 -1.51 -3.74
C ALA A 137 -13.50 -0.09 -3.74
N LYS A 138 -14.55 0.16 -4.52
CA LYS A 138 -15.21 1.47 -4.59
C LYS A 138 -16.71 1.34 -4.50
N ALA A 139 -17.34 2.21 -3.72
CA ALA A 139 -18.78 2.38 -3.67
C ALA A 139 -19.10 3.84 -3.39
N SER A 140 -20.09 4.39 -4.10
CA SER A 140 -20.58 5.75 -3.87
C SER A 140 -22.09 5.66 -3.68
N SER A 141 -22.49 5.31 -2.46
CA SER A 141 -23.89 5.17 -2.07
C SER A 141 -24.15 6.02 -0.83
N PHE A 142 -24.61 5.42 0.27
CA PHE A 142 -24.74 6.08 1.56
C PHE A 142 -23.38 6.55 2.10
N TYR A 143 -22.31 5.82 1.81
CA TYR A 143 -20.91 6.24 2.00
C TYR A 143 -20.20 6.36 0.66
N ASP A 144 -19.27 7.31 0.54
CA ASP A 144 -18.25 7.35 -0.51
C ASP A 144 -17.00 6.63 -0.01
N ALA A 145 -16.90 5.36 -0.35
CA ALA A 145 -15.84 4.46 0.07
C ALA A 145 -14.94 4.12 -1.11
N ALA A 146 -13.63 4.27 -0.92
CA ALA A 146 -12.62 3.80 -1.84
C ALA A 146 -11.42 3.22 -1.08
N TYR A 147 -10.98 2.04 -1.50
CA TYR A 147 -9.83 1.33 -0.95
C TYR A 147 -8.89 0.94 -2.08
N GLU A 148 -7.58 1.08 -1.83
CA GLU A 148 -6.54 0.47 -2.63
C GLU A 148 -5.62 -0.32 -1.70
N ILE A 149 -5.63 -1.65 -1.83
CA ILE A 149 -4.80 -2.55 -1.04
C ILE A 149 -3.67 -3.06 -1.92
N THR A 150 -2.46 -2.67 -1.55
CA THR A 150 -1.20 -2.92 -2.25
C THR A 150 -0.48 -4.13 -1.67
N TYR A 151 -0.77 -4.46 -0.40
CA TYR A 151 -0.18 -5.60 0.28
C TYR A 151 -1.19 -6.36 1.14
N ILE A 152 -1.16 -7.69 1.06
CA ILE A 152 -1.92 -8.58 1.94
C ILE A 152 -1.05 -9.77 2.38
N SER A 153 -1.11 -10.08 3.67
CA SER A 153 -0.74 -11.38 4.24
C SER A 153 -1.88 -11.90 5.10
N ASP A 154 -1.67 -13.03 5.78
CA ASP A 154 -2.70 -13.60 6.66
C ASP A 154 -3.09 -12.65 7.80
N ASP A 155 -2.10 -11.95 8.36
CA ASP A 155 -2.25 -11.14 9.58
C ASP A 155 -1.96 -9.64 9.37
N TYR A 156 -1.60 -9.23 8.14
CA TYR A 156 -1.21 -7.85 7.85
C TYR A 156 -1.76 -7.37 6.52
N ILE A 157 -2.16 -6.10 6.49
CA ILE A 157 -2.67 -5.41 5.31
C ILE A 157 -2.01 -4.04 5.24
N ALA A 158 -1.61 -3.62 4.04
CA ALA A 158 -1.26 -2.22 3.78
C ALA A 158 -2.00 -1.69 2.55
N GLY A 159 -2.30 -0.40 2.59
CA GLY A 159 -2.95 0.28 1.50
C GLY A 159 -3.40 1.68 1.90
N LYS A 160 -4.37 2.21 1.16
CA LYS A 160 -4.95 3.52 1.41
C LYS A 160 -6.46 3.48 1.35
N VAL A 161 -7.08 4.35 2.13
CA VAL A 161 -8.53 4.44 2.23
C VAL A 161 -9.00 5.88 2.14
N ARG A 162 -10.14 6.05 1.48
CA ARG A 162 -10.97 7.25 1.49
C ARG A 162 -12.37 6.82 1.85
N CYS A 163 -12.98 7.49 2.82
CA CYS A 163 -14.23 7.05 3.41
C CYS A 163 -14.95 8.25 4.03
N SER A 164 -16.00 8.70 3.36
CA SER A 164 -16.83 9.79 3.86
C SER A 164 -18.31 9.47 3.74
N GLY A 165 -19.13 10.08 4.60
CA GLY A 165 -20.57 9.88 4.57
C GLY A 165 -21.26 10.43 5.82
N PRO A 166 -22.54 10.10 6.00
CA PRO A 166 -23.33 10.57 7.13
C PRO A 166 -22.78 10.02 8.45
N ASN A 167 -23.08 10.72 9.55
CA ASN A 167 -22.57 10.49 10.92
C ASN A 167 -21.18 11.07 11.20
N GLY A 168 -20.79 12.11 10.48
CA GLY A 168 -19.59 12.91 10.78
C GLY A 168 -18.28 12.32 10.26
N LEU A 169 -18.31 11.24 9.48
CA LEU A 169 -17.12 10.65 8.88
C LEU A 169 -16.70 11.43 7.64
N GLU A 170 -15.52 12.05 7.68
CA GLU A 170 -15.09 13.10 6.76
C GLU A 170 -13.72 12.82 6.13
N GLN A 171 -13.34 11.55 5.98
CA GLN A 171 -12.09 11.16 5.34
C GLN A 171 -12.20 11.27 3.81
N ASN A 172 -12.24 12.50 3.30
CA ASN A 172 -12.43 12.82 1.88
C ASN A 172 -11.16 12.64 1.03
N GLU A 173 -9.99 12.54 1.67
CA GLU A 173 -8.72 12.26 1.02
C GLU A 173 -8.28 10.84 1.30
N PHE A 174 -7.52 10.25 0.37
CA PHE A 174 -6.85 8.98 0.62
C PHE A 174 -5.83 9.17 1.73
N VAL A 175 -5.93 8.33 2.76
CA VAL A 175 -4.92 8.22 3.81
C VAL A 175 -4.32 6.84 3.80
N PRO A 176 -2.98 6.73 3.90
CA PRO A 176 -2.32 5.44 4.05
C PRO A 176 -2.68 4.81 5.38
N PHE A 177 -2.74 3.48 5.41
CA PHE A 177 -2.92 2.72 6.63
C PHE A 177 -2.24 1.37 6.53
N THR A 178 -1.96 0.83 7.71
CA THR A 178 -1.65 -0.58 7.91
C THR A 178 -2.69 -1.16 8.86
N ALA A 179 -2.99 -2.45 8.72
CA ALA A 179 -3.95 -3.12 9.60
C ALA A 179 -3.48 -4.53 9.96
N THR A 180 -3.62 -4.87 11.24
CA THR A 180 -3.14 -6.13 11.82
C THR A 180 -4.28 -6.98 12.34
N ARG A 181 -4.22 -8.29 12.10
CA ARG A 181 -5.15 -9.25 12.67
C ARG A 181 -4.73 -9.51 14.12
N ASN A 182 -5.67 -9.36 15.06
CA ASN A 182 -5.50 -9.79 16.45
C ASN A 182 -5.94 -11.24 16.62
#